data_AF-A0A5N7WES2-F1
#
_entry.id   AF-A0A5N7WES2-F1
#
_cell.length_a   1.000
_cell.length_b   1.000
_cell.length_c   1.000
_cell.angle_alpha   90.00
_cell.angle_beta   90.00
_cell.angle_gamma   90.00
#
_symmetry.space_group_name_H-M   'P 1'
#
loop_
_entity.id
_entity.type
_entity.pdbx_description
1 polymer ?
#
loop_
_entity_poly.entity_id
_entity_poly.type
_entity_poly.pdbx_seq_one_letter_code
_entity_poly.pdbx_strand_id
1 'polypeptide(L)'
;MIKGLMITPPVIGRIAIGKVVERNGKRLPEKDDEFTITTQVQSRGQWILHPLDEALRQATSQPSSGIKEGVKPSLSEGSEEGDSGLQPASAQPSPRPGRRSLKEKMGVVTDAEQTAGSKVQPAATSTATTPTRRKLRSIPVRVLFNEPDLNLRAHYTLFDRSTARPVCVGDGENCKRVTSQGLASMPCPGPDACAFGRDACKPYGRLNLVIGDSDELGSFMFRTTGFNSIRTLTARLQYFAAVSGGHLAGMPLELKLRGKSTTQSHRSAIYYADLVVRSGLTLNEAIAQAQELATQRQTAGFDQQALDEAARVGYANGSFEDSLEEAEVIAEEFFPETSSASIAN
;
A
#
# COMPACT_ATOMS: atom_id res chain seq x y z
N MET A 1 -17.74 -6.59 -28.50
CA MET A 1 -17.30 -5.55 -27.54
C MET A 1 -17.61 -4.18 -28.13
N ILE A 2 -17.91 -3.17 -27.32
CA ILE A 2 -18.09 -1.79 -27.80
C ILE A 2 -16.71 -1.24 -28.19
N LYS A 3 -16.57 -0.76 -29.44
CA LYS A 3 -15.29 -0.23 -29.94
C LYS A 3 -14.88 1.00 -29.13
N GLY A 4 -13.67 0.97 -28.56
CA GLY A 4 -13.15 2.07 -27.73
C GLY A 4 -13.47 1.95 -26.23
N LEU A 5 -14.31 1.00 -25.81
CA LEU A 5 -14.57 0.74 -24.39
C LEU A 5 -13.47 -0.14 -23.81
N MET A 6 -12.64 0.45 -22.95
CA MET A 6 -11.67 -0.30 -22.16
C MET A 6 -12.41 -1.14 -21.11
N ILE A 7 -12.13 -2.44 -21.06
CA ILE A 7 -12.65 -3.33 -20.01
C ILE A 7 -11.57 -3.43 -18.96
N THR A 8 -11.85 -2.94 -17.75
CA THR A 8 -10.98 -3.01 -16.59
C THR A 8 -11.61 -3.89 -15.50
N PRO A 9 -10.82 -4.41 -14.54
CA PRO A 9 -11.36 -4.99 -13.32
C PRO A 9 -12.38 -4.04 -12.68
N PRO A 10 -13.55 -4.54 -12.22
CA PRO A 10 -14.49 -3.73 -11.46
C PRO A 10 -13.82 -3.17 -10.21
N VAL A 11 -13.47 -1.89 -10.22
CA VAL A 11 -12.99 -1.23 -9.02
C VAL A 11 -14.17 -1.19 -8.03
N ILE A 12 -13.93 -1.55 -6.77
CA ILE A 12 -14.89 -1.50 -5.66
C ILE A 12 -14.48 -0.49 -4.59
N GLY A 13 -13.19 -0.16 -4.52
CA GLY A 13 -12.66 0.86 -3.61
C GLY A 13 -11.31 1.42 -4.06
N ARG A 14 -10.83 2.43 -3.33
CA ARG A 14 -9.55 3.10 -3.57
C ARG A 14 -8.61 2.86 -2.38
N ILE A 15 -7.31 2.76 -2.65
CA ILE A 15 -6.24 2.82 -1.64
C ILE A 15 -5.44 4.09 -1.92
N ALA A 16 -5.26 4.93 -0.91
CA ALA A 16 -4.47 6.16 -0.99
C ALA A 16 -3.35 6.17 0.06
N ILE A 17 -2.26 6.89 -0.23
CA ILE A 17 -1.22 7.29 0.74
C ILE A 17 -1.15 8.81 0.69
N GLY A 18 -1.60 9.47 1.76
CA GLY A 18 -1.84 10.91 1.74
C GLY A 18 -3.31 11.28 1.90
N LYS A 19 -3.52 12.57 2.07
CA LYS A 19 -4.84 13.20 2.19
C LYS A 19 -4.79 14.57 1.53
N VAL A 20 -5.93 15.03 1.01
CA VAL A 20 -6.05 16.38 0.47
C VAL A 20 -6.38 17.33 1.61
N VAL A 21 -5.50 18.28 1.90
CA VAL A 21 -5.67 19.28 2.96
C VAL A 21 -5.87 20.66 2.34
N GLU A 22 -6.86 21.39 2.83
CA GLU A 22 -7.03 22.79 2.43
C GLU A 22 -6.08 23.69 3.22
N ARG A 23 -5.23 24.43 2.51
CA ARG A 23 -4.37 25.48 3.07
C ARG A 23 -4.55 26.75 2.23
N ASN A 24 -4.87 27.86 2.88
CA ASN A 24 -5.07 29.17 2.22
C ASN A 24 -6.12 29.14 1.09
N GLY A 25 -7.23 28.43 1.27
CA GLY A 25 -8.28 28.28 0.25
C GLY A 25 -7.89 27.40 -0.96
N LYS A 26 -6.76 26.67 -0.87
CA LYS A 26 -6.30 25.74 -1.91
C LYS A 26 -6.20 24.33 -1.34
N ARG A 27 -6.79 23.37 -2.05
CA ARG A 27 -6.67 21.93 -1.77
C ARG A 27 -5.29 21.45 -2.24
N LEU A 28 -4.47 20.95 -1.31
CA LEU A 28 -3.12 20.47 -1.58
C LEU A 28 -2.96 19.02 -1.08
N PRO A 29 -2.31 18.13 -1.84
CA PRO A 29 -2.00 16.79 -1.37
C PRO A 29 -0.90 16.83 -0.30
N GLU A 30 -1.25 16.41 0.90
CA GLU A 30 -0.32 16.18 2.01
C GLU A 30 0.07 14.70 2.02
N LYS A 31 1.39 14.41 2.00
CA LYS A 31 1.90 13.05 2.14
C LYS A 31 1.69 12.57 3.57
N ASP A 32 0.97 11.48 3.73
CA ASP A 32 0.74 10.81 5.02
C ASP A 32 1.62 9.56 5.13
N ASP A 33 1.76 9.04 6.35
CA ASP A 33 2.53 7.83 6.66
C ASP A 33 1.65 6.60 6.93
N GLU A 34 0.39 6.67 6.51
CA GLU A 34 -0.58 5.59 6.51
C GLU A 34 -1.30 5.42 5.16
N PHE A 35 -1.82 4.22 4.94
CA PHE A 35 -2.85 3.96 3.94
C PHE A 35 -4.21 4.44 4.45
N THR A 36 -5.09 4.81 3.52
CA THR A 36 -6.54 4.91 3.75
C THR A 36 -7.27 4.13 2.66
N ILE A 37 -8.28 3.35 3.03
CA ILE A 37 -9.14 2.62 2.10
C ILE A 37 -10.51 3.28 2.05
N THR A 38 -10.96 3.66 0.85
CA THR A 38 -12.25 4.32 0.64
C THR A 38 -13.11 3.55 -0.34
N THR A 39 -14.42 3.77 -0.27
CA THR A 39 -15.35 3.42 -1.35
C THR A 39 -15.09 4.32 -2.57
N GLN A 40 -15.84 4.09 -3.65
CA GLN A 40 -15.92 4.99 -4.81
C GLN A 40 -17.00 6.08 -4.68
N VAL A 41 -17.59 6.26 -3.49
CA VAL A 41 -18.61 7.28 -3.25
C VAL A 41 -17.98 8.46 -2.52
N GLN A 42 -18.17 9.66 -3.05
CA GLN A 42 -17.92 10.91 -2.33
C GLN A 42 -19.19 11.42 -1.66
N SER A 43 -19.05 11.98 -0.46
CA SER A 43 -20.08 12.76 0.21
C SER A 43 -19.46 14.05 0.72
N ARG A 44 -20.07 15.20 0.39
CA ARG A 44 -19.59 16.55 0.77
C ARG A 44 -18.11 16.78 0.40
N GLY A 45 -17.67 16.31 -0.78
CA GLY A 45 -16.30 16.45 -1.27
C GLY A 45 -15.25 15.62 -0.53
N GLN A 46 -15.67 14.62 0.25
CA GLN A 46 -14.80 13.66 0.94
C GLN A 46 -15.16 12.23 0.52
N TRP A 47 -14.14 11.38 0.34
CA TRP A 47 -14.35 9.96 0.07
C TRP A 47 -14.88 9.24 1.31
N ILE A 48 -15.94 8.44 1.16
CA ILE A 48 -16.48 7.63 2.25
C ILE A 48 -15.52 6.47 2.54
N LEU A 49 -15.10 6.29 3.80
CA LEU A 49 -14.23 5.19 4.22
C LEU A 49 -14.87 3.82 3.92
N HIS A 50 -14.07 2.88 3.44
CA HIS A 50 -14.52 1.51 3.23
C HIS A 50 -14.54 0.76 4.57
N PRO A 51 -15.51 -0.14 4.85
CA PRO A 51 -15.54 -0.90 6.11
C PRO A 51 -14.24 -1.66 6.43
N LEU A 52 -13.51 -2.11 5.40
CA LEU A 52 -12.21 -2.76 5.55
C LEU A 52 -11.11 -1.83 6.11
N ASP A 53 -11.20 -0.51 5.98
CA ASP A 53 -10.21 0.43 6.53
C ASP A 53 -10.12 0.29 8.05
N GLU A 54 -11.27 0.33 8.73
CA GLU A 54 -11.35 0.20 10.18
C GLU A 54 -11.09 -1.25 10.61
N ALA A 55 -11.64 -2.25 9.89
CA ALA A 55 -11.39 -3.66 10.19
C ALA A 55 -9.89 -4.03 10.15
N LEU A 56 -9.13 -3.52 9.18
CA LEU A 56 -7.69 -3.78 9.08
C LEU A 56 -6.87 -3.03 10.15
N ARG A 57 -7.30 -1.83 10.57
CA ARG A 57 -6.70 -1.12 11.71
C ARG A 57 -6.90 -1.89 13.02
N GLN A 58 -8.08 -2.50 13.19
CA GLN A 58 -8.39 -3.35 14.32
C GLN A 58 -7.65 -4.70 14.26
N ALA A 59 -7.52 -5.33 13.08
CA ALA A 59 -6.72 -6.54 12.91
C ALA A 59 -5.23 -6.30 13.25
N THR A 60 -4.66 -5.18 12.79
CA THR A 60 -3.30 -4.72 13.15
C THR A 60 -3.16 -4.40 14.65
N SER A 61 -4.25 -4.35 15.41
CA SER A 61 -4.21 -4.04 16.85
C SER A 61 -3.84 -5.24 17.73
N GLN A 62 -3.99 -6.47 17.22
CA GLN A 62 -3.62 -7.70 17.91
C GLN A 62 -2.11 -7.98 17.75
N PRO A 63 -1.36 -8.20 18.84
CA PRO A 63 0.08 -8.42 18.76
C PRO A 63 0.40 -9.80 18.17
N SER A 64 0.90 -9.83 16.94
CA SER A 64 1.58 -11.01 16.39
C SER A 64 2.85 -11.28 17.22
N SER A 65 2.98 -12.51 17.74
CA SER A 65 4.10 -12.91 18.58
C SER A 65 5.34 -13.27 17.77
N GLY A 66 6.50 -12.72 18.18
CA GLY A 66 7.79 -12.87 17.48
C GLY A 66 7.92 -11.90 16.30
N ILE A 67 9.05 -11.23 16.09
CA ILE A 67 10.44 -11.47 16.55
C ILE A 67 10.99 -10.19 17.20
N LYS A 68 11.88 -10.33 18.20
CA LYS A 68 12.61 -9.19 18.78
C LYS A 68 13.62 -8.67 17.75
N GLU A 69 13.39 -7.50 17.14
CA GLU A 69 14.44 -6.81 16.39
C GLU A 69 15.61 -6.47 17.32
N GLY A 70 16.81 -6.85 16.90
CA GLY A 70 18.02 -6.80 17.72
C GLY A 70 18.44 -5.38 18.09
N VAL A 71 19.02 -5.26 19.29
CA VAL A 71 19.59 -4.02 19.84
C VAL A 71 20.68 -3.46 18.91
N LYS A 72 20.69 -2.14 18.70
CA LYS A 72 21.79 -1.43 18.02
C LYS A 72 23.14 -1.73 18.70
N PRO A 73 24.19 -2.15 17.97
CA PRO A 73 25.53 -2.14 18.54
C PRO A 73 26.02 -0.70 18.69
N SER A 74 26.47 -0.35 19.89
CA SER A 74 27.25 0.86 20.16
C SER A 74 28.71 0.63 19.80
N LEU A 75 29.35 1.61 19.18
CA LEU A 75 30.78 1.59 18.89
C LEU A 75 31.60 1.76 20.17
N SER A 76 32.64 0.94 20.33
CA SER A 76 33.75 1.19 21.25
C SER A 76 35.03 0.60 20.65
N GLU A 77 36.03 1.44 20.44
CA GLU A 77 37.36 1.06 19.94
C GLU A 77 38.19 0.38 21.06
N GLY A 78 39.08 -0.53 20.67
CA GLY A 78 40.01 -1.22 21.56
C GLY A 78 40.83 -2.24 20.76
N SER A 79 42.15 -2.09 20.75
CA SER A 79 43.10 -2.76 19.87
C SER A 79 43.94 -3.83 20.57
N GLU A 80 44.46 -4.80 19.79
CA GLU A 80 45.60 -5.69 20.10
C GLU A 80 45.41 -6.69 21.27
N GLU A 81 46.02 -7.88 21.35
CA GLU A 81 46.66 -8.83 20.41
C GLU A 81 46.75 -10.20 21.14
N GLY A 82 47.10 -11.31 20.46
CA GLY A 82 47.77 -12.44 21.14
C GLY A 82 47.05 -13.80 21.28
N ASP A 83 47.30 -14.67 20.30
CA ASP A 83 47.79 -16.06 20.44
C ASP A 83 46.93 -17.21 21.07
N SER A 84 47.47 -18.42 20.87
CA SER A 84 46.92 -19.78 20.75
C SER A 84 46.59 -20.56 22.04
N GLY A 85 45.83 -21.66 21.89
CA GLY A 85 45.67 -22.69 22.93
C GLY A 85 44.59 -23.74 22.62
N LEU A 86 44.90 -25.03 22.79
CA LEU A 86 43.99 -26.17 22.56
C LEU A 86 43.19 -26.61 23.82
N GLN A 87 42.19 -27.47 23.58
CA GLN A 87 41.29 -28.19 24.50
C GLN A 87 42.03 -29.06 25.59
N PRO A 88 41.38 -29.72 26.60
CA PRO A 88 39.95 -30.14 26.69
C PRO A 88 39.23 -30.12 28.07
N ALA A 89 38.02 -30.70 28.06
CA ALA A 89 36.95 -30.80 29.07
C ALA A 89 37.25 -31.33 30.49
N SER A 90 36.39 -30.98 31.45
CA SER A 90 35.95 -31.87 32.56
C SER A 90 34.67 -31.44 33.32
N ALA A 91 33.80 -32.43 33.57
CA ALA A 91 32.89 -32.69 34.72
C ALA A 91 32.01 -31.62 35.43
N GLN A 92 30.81 -32.08 35.84
CA GLN A 92 29.90 -31.45 36.82
C GLN A 92 30.39 -31.67 38.28
N PRO A 93 29.78 -31.05 39.32
CA PRO A 93 28.58 -31.65 39.94
C PRO A 93 27.51 -30.67 40.47
N SER A 94 26.31 -31.20 40.78
CA SER A 94 25.22 -30.52 41.52
C SER A 94 25.42 -30.59 43.05
N PRO A 95 24.64 -29.84 43.85
CA PRO A 95 23.57 -30.52 44.60
C PRO A 95 22.24 -29.72 44.76
N ARG A 96 21.25 -30.40 45.38
CA ARG A 96 19.85 -29.96 45.63
C ARG A 96 19.65 -29.48 47.12
N PRO A 97 18.44 -29.47 47.74
CA PRO A 97 17.41 -28.42 47.64
C PRO A 97 16.78 -27.99 49.01
N GLY A 98 15.82 -27.06 48.98
CA GLY A 98 14.75 -26.96 49.99
C GLY A 98 13.93 -25.67 49.90
N ARG A 99 12.76 -25.51 50.57
CA ARG A 99 11.65 -26.43 50.95
C ARG A 99 10.50 -25.55 51.50
N ARG A 100 9.23 -26.03 51.45
CA ARG A 100 7.97 -25.40 51.99
C ARG A 100 7.37 -24.33 51.04
N SER A 101 6.11 -24.35 50.56
CA SER A 101 4.75 -24.59 51.14
C SER A 101 4.25 -23.45 52.04
N LEU A 102 2.97 -23.08 52.13
CA LEU A 102 1.72 -23.81 51.84
C LEU A 102 0.56 -22.86 51.45
N LYS A 103 -0.37 -23.46 50.71
CA LYS A 103 -1.72 -23.11 50.22
C LYS A 103 -2.75 -22.65 51.29
N GLU A 104 -3.87 -22.09 50.79
CA GLU A 104 -5.22 -21.86 51.41
C GLU A 104 -5.47 -20.49 52.10
N LYS A 105 -6.69 -19.90 52.22
CA LYS A 105 -8.07 -20.35 51.84
C LYS A 105 -9.11 -19.21 51.58
N MET A 106 -10.03 -19.47 50.65
CA MET A 106 -11.48 -19.12 50.48
C MET A 106 -12.24 -18.04 51.32
N GLY A 107 -13.27 -17.44 50.67
CA GLY A 107 -14.40 -16.65 51.23
C GLY A 107 -14.60 -15.32 50.45
N VAL A 108 -15.63 -15.02 49.63
CA VAL A 108 -17.08 -15.31 49.51
C VAL A 108 -18.01 -14.34 50.30
N VAL A 109 -18.47 -13.30 49.58
CA VAL A 109 -19.81 -12.65 49.55
C VAL A 109 -20.45 -12.10 50.85
N THR A 110 -20.84 -10.80 50.83
CA THR A 110 -22.19 -10.30 51.18
C THR A 110 -22.49 -8.94 50.54
N ASP A 111 -23.75 -8.73 50.13
CA ASP A 111 -24.31 -7.50 49.56
C ASP A 111 -24.89 -6.51 50.62
N ALA A 112 -25.38 -5.37 50.11
CA ALA A 112 -26.56 -4.60 50.58
C ALA A 112 -26.37 -3.19 51.20
N GLU A 113 -26.64 -2.19 50.35
CA GLU A 113 -27.65 -1.11 50.50
C GLU A 113 -27.47 0.16 51.38
N GLN A 114 -27.68 1.28 50.68
CA GLN A 114 -28.39 2.53 51.04
C GLN A 114 -27.92 3.43 52.21
N THR A 115 -27.58 4.69 51.89
CA THR A 115 -28.40 5.88 52.24
C THR A 115 -27.86 7.16 51.55
N ALA A 116 -28.59 8.28 51.64
CA ALA A 116 -28.57 9.34 50.63
C ALA A 116 -27.86 10.66 51.01
N GLY A 117 -27.36 11.35 49.97
CA GLY A 117 -27.61 12.78 49.75
C GLY A 117 -26.63 13.84 50.30
N SER A 118 -25.82 14.44 49.41
CA SER A 118 -25.75 15.92 49.26
C SER A 118 -24.76 16.44 48.20
N LYS A 119 -25.19 17.51 47.51
CA LYS A 119 -24.41 18.63 46.94
C LYS A 119 -23.34 18.37 45.86
N VAL A 120 -23.79 18.55 44.61
CA VAL A 120 -23.27 19.50 43.61
C VAL A 120 -21.81 19.96 43.76
N GLN A 121 -20.97 19.54 42.80
CA GLN A 121 -19.92 20.39 42.19
C GLN A 121 -19.74 19.98 40.72
N PRO A 122 -19.39 20.91 39.82
CA PRO A 122 -19.49 20.69 38.38
C PRO A 122 -18.42 19.70 37.89
N ALA A 123 -18.79 18.89 36.89
CA ALA A 123 -17.90 17.92 36.27
C ALA A 123 -16.62 18.61 35.76
N ALA A 124 -15.48 18.21 36.33
CA ALA A 124 -14.19 18.51 35.73
C ALA A 124 -14.19 17.99 34.30
N THR A 125 -13.81 18.85 33.36
CA THR A 125 -13.76 18.56 31.92
C THR A 125 -13.07 17.22 31.70
N SER A 126 -13.85 16.19 31.37
CA SER A 126 -13.30 14.94 30.87
C SER A 126 -12.64 15.27 29.54
N THR A 127 -11.31 15.35 29.56
CA THR A 127 -10.50 15.43 28.36
C THR A 127 -10.83 14.19 27.55
N ALA A 128 -11.69 14.37 26.56
CA ALA A 128 -12.01 13.36 25.57
C ALA A 128 -10.74 13.11 24.78
N THR A 129 -9.91 12.20 25.29
CA THR A 129 -8.79 11.62 24.57
C THR A 129 -9.37 10.94 23.34
N THR A 130 -9.42 11.66 22.23
CA THR A 130 -9.81 11.14 20.93
C THR A 130 -9.02 9.85 20.72
N PRO A 131 -9.67 8.68 20.57
CA PRO A 131 -8.96 7.42 20.45
C PRO A 131 -8.00 7.53 19.27
N THR A 132 -6.72 7.35 19.52
CA THR A 132 -5.66 7.54 18.52
C THR A 132 -5.78 6.44 17.47
N ARG A 133 -6.51 6.75 16.38
CA ARG A 133 -6.70 5.88 15.22
C ARG A 133 -5.35 5.31 14.80
N ARG A 134 -5.18 4.00 14.90
CA ARG A 134 -3.90 3.34 14.61
C ARG A 134 -3.61 3.43 13.12
N LYS A 135 -2.34 3.70 12.80
CA LYS A 135 -1.88 3.91 11.42
C LYS A 135 -1.84 2.63 10.62
N LEU A 136 -2.60 2.57 9.53
CA LEU A 136 -2.63 1.41 8.64
C LEU A 136 -1.38 1.45 7.73
N ARG A 137 -0.30 0.77 8.13
CA ARG A 137 0.97 0.72 7.36
C ARG A 137 1.12 -0.52 6.47
N SER A 138 0.17 -1.43 6.54
CA SER A 138 0.21 -2.75 5.92
C SER A 138 -1.21 -3.18 5.57
N ILE A 139 -1.40 -3.75 4.38
CA ILE A 139 -2.68 -4.30 3.91
C ILE A 139 -2.38 -5.69 3.32
N PRO A 140 -2.96 -6.78 3.85
CA PRO A 140 -2.89 -8.09 3.20
C PRO A 140 -3.63 -8.04 1.86
N VAL A 141 -2.96 -8.43 0.77
CA VAL A 141 -3.49 -8.33 -0.59
C VAL A 141 -3.21 -9.57 -1.43
N ARG A 142 -4.03 -9.77 -2.46
CA ARG A 142 -3.74 -10.62 -3.62
C ARG A 142 -3.82 -9.76 -4.89
N VAL A 143 -3.47 -10.34 -6.04
CA VAL A 143 -3.66 -9.69 -7.34
C VAL A 143 -4.57 -10.56 -8.22
N LEU A 144 -5.17 -9.99 -9.26
CA LEU A 144 -6.18 -10.68 -10.08
C LEU A 144 -5.56 -11.57 -11.16
N PHE A 145 -4.43 -11.15 -11.73
CA PHE A 145 -3.84 -11.76 -12.91
C PHE A 145 -2.48 -12.37 -12.62
N ASN A 146 -2.07 -13.36 -13.41
CA ASN A 146 -0.71 -13.90 -13.34
C ASN A 146 0.29 -12.99 -14.05
N GLU A 147 -0.11 -12.28 -15.10
CA GLU A 147 0.71 -11.27 -15.78
C GLU A 147 0.91 -10.00 -14.91
N PRO A 148 2.16 -9.60 -14.59
CA PRO A 148 2.44 -8.41 -13.79
C PRO A 148 1.80 -7.12 -14.32
N ASP A 149 1.88 -6.91 -15.64
CA ASP A 149 1.47 -5.67 -16.30
C ASP A 149 -0.05 -5.52 -16.41
N LEU A 150 -0.81 -6.62 -16.25
CA LEU A 150 -2.27 -6.55 -16.14
C LEU A 150 -2.71 -6.03 -14.76
N ASN A 151 -1.88 -6.23 -13.73
CA ASN A 151 -2.13 -5.79 -12.36
C ASN A 151 -1.63 -4.37 -12.10
N LEU A 152 -0.40 -4.04 -12.51
CA LEU A 152 0.20 -2.70 -12.41
C LEU A 152 0.45 -2.12 -13.80
N ARG A 153 -0.30 -1.08 -14.14
CA ARG A 153 -0.07 -0.30 -15.37
C ARG A 153 0.63 0.99 -14.99
N ALA A 154 1.83 1.20 -15.54
CA ALA A 154 2.66 2.37 -15.28
C ALA A 154 3.00 3.07 -16.60
N HIS A 155 2.61 4.33 -16.71
CA HIS A 155 2.84 5.15 -17.90
C HIS A 155 3.32 6.54 -17.53
N TYR A 156 4.07 7.19 -18.42
CA TYR A 156 4.30 8.63 -18.37
C TYR A 156 3.06 9.35 -18.91
N THR A 157 2.40 10.13 -18.06
CA THR A 157 1.19 10.87 -18.42
C THR A 157 1.42 12.37 -18.29
N LEU A 158 0.97 13.11 -19.30
CA LEU A 158 0.82 14.56 -19.27
C LEU A 158 -0.68 14.90 -19.25
N PHE A 159 -1.10 15.61 -18.19
CA PHE A 159 -2.44 16.16 -18.06
C PHE A 159 -2.46 17.63 -18.51
N ASP A 160 -3.50 18.02 -19.24
CA ASP A 160 -3.84 19.42 -19.47
C ASP A 160 -4.40 20.01 -18.18
N ARG A 161 -3.88 21.17 -17.76
CA ARG A 161 -4.28 21.85 -16.52
C ARG A 161 -5.66 22.49 -16.62
N SER A 162 -6.09 22.85 -17.83
CA SER A 162 -7.36 23.54 -18.07
C SER A 162 -8.57 22.59 -18.13
N THR A 163 -8.35 21.36 -18.60
CA THR A 163 -9.40 20.34 -18.77
C THR A 163 -9.24 19.12 -17.88
N ALA A 164 -8.14 19.04 -17.12
CA ALA A 164 -7.71 17.87 -16.34
C ALA A 164 -7.59 16.55 -17.14
N ARG A 165 -7.56 16.60 -18.47
CA ARG A 165 -7.54 15.40 -19.33
C ARG A 165 -6.10 14.98 -19.69
N PRO A 166 -5.83 13.67 -19.83
CA PRO A 166 -4.56 13.19 -20.37
C PRO A 166 -4.43 13.60 -21.85
N VAL A 167 -3.46 14.45 -22.16
CA VAL A 167 -3.13 14.87 -23.54
C VAL A 167 -2.02 14.03 -24.16
N CYS A 168 -1.25 13.31 -23.33
CA CYS A 168 -0.25 12.36 -23.78
C CYS A 168 -0.08 11.25 -22.75
N VAL A 169 -0.09 9.99 -23.19
CA VAL A 169 0.23 8.81 -22.38
C VAL A 169 1.28 8.01 -23.14
N GLY A 170 2.39 7.67 -22.50
CA GLY A 170 3.47 6.88 -23.10
C GLY A 170 4.16 5.94 -22.12
N ASP A 171 4.94 5.01 -22.65
CA ASP A 171 5.68 3.98 -21.89
C ASP A 171 7.18 4.31 -21.74
N GLY A 172 7.69 5.28 -22.52
CA GLY A 172 9.13 5.61 -22.59
C GLY A 172 9.79 5.17 -23.89
N GLU A 173 9.02 4.56 -24.81
CA GLU A 173 9.42 4.25 -26.19
C GLU A 173 8.40 4.83 -27.19
N ASN A 174 7.10 4.69 -26.89
CA ASN A 174 5.96 5.14 -27.66
C ASN A 174 4.99 5.97 -26.80
N CYS A 175 4.20 6.83 -27.44
CA CYS A 175 3.12 7.56 -26.78
C CYS A 175 1.90 7.78 -27.70
N LYS A 176 0.71 7.66 -27.11
CA LYS A 176 -0.55 8.14 -27.69
C LYS A 176 -0.74 9.60 -27.27
N ARG A 177 -0.75 10.53 -28.23
CA ARG A 177 -0.85 11.98 -27.99
C ARG A 177 -2.06 12.58 -28.70
N VAL A 178 -2.79 13.44 -28.00
CA VAL A 178 -3.85 14.26 -28.58
C VAL A 178 -3.20 15.38 -29.41
N THR A 179 -3.52 15.43 -30.69
CA THR A 179 -3.07 16.47 -31.64
C THR A 179 -4.28 17.19 -32.24
N SER A 180 -4.05 18.26 -33.00
CA SER A 180 -5.11 18.96 -33.74
C SER A 180 -5.83 18.08 -34.80
N GLN A 181 -5.22 16.96 -35.20
CA GLN A 181 -5.82 15.98 -36.13
C GLN A 181 -6.39 14.75 -35.40
N GLY A 182 -6.47 14.77 -34.06
CA GLY A 182 -6.93 13.66 -33.23
C GLY A 182 -5.78 12.91 -32.55
N LEU A 183 -6.04 11.66 -32.15
CA LEU A 183 -5.08 10.84 -31.41
C LEU A 183 -4.04 10.24 -32.35
N ALA A 184 -2.76 10.57 -32.16
CA ALA A 184 -1.64 10.05 -32.94
C ALA A 184 -0.70 9.21 -32.06
N SER A 185 -0.12 8.15 -32.64
CA SER A 185 0.98 7.39 -32.01
C SER A 185 2.32 7.96 -32.48
N MET A 186 3.23 8.25 -31.54
CA MET A 186 4.53 8.87 -31.81
C MET A 186 5.60 8.34 -30.84
N PRO A 187 6.89 8.38 -31.18
CA PRO A 187 7.95 7.98 -30.26
C PRO A 187 7.96 8.86 -28.99
N CYS A 188 8.25 8.23 -27.85
CA CYS A 188 8.33 8.86 -26.54
C CYS A 188 9.79 8.80 -26.06
N PRO A 189 10.56 9.90 -26.03
CA PRO A 189 11.95 9.89 -25.57
C PRO A 189 12.09 9.89 -24.03
N GLY A 190 11.06 9.48 -23.29
CA GLY A 190 10.98 9.63 -21.82
C GLY A 190 10.79 11.09 -21.36
N PRO A 191 10.52 11.32 -20.05
CA PRO A 191 10.21 12.66 -19.52
C PRO A 191 11.39 13.64 -19.68
N ASP A 192 12.62 13.20 -19.40
CA ASP A 192 13.81 14.04 -19.33
C ASP A 192 14.20 14.68 -20.69
N ALA A 193 13.81 14.06 -21.81
CA ALA A 193 14.11 14.53 -23.16
C ALA A 193 12.85 14.92 -23.97
N CYS A 194 11.64 14.81 -23.41
CA CYS A 194 10.41 15.10 -24.13
C CYS A 194 10.11 16.60 -24.18
N ALA A 195 10.45 17.26 -25.29
CA ALA A 195 10.17 18.69 -25.51
C ALA A 195 8.69 19.11 -25.38
N PHE A 196 7.75 18.16 -25.56
CA PHE A 196 6.31 18.36 -25.38
C PHE A 196 5.89 18.27 -23.91
N GLY A 197 6.41 17.30 -23.17
CA GLY A 197 6.07 17.07 -21.77
C GLY A 197 6.78 18.02 -20.81
N ARG A 198 8.07 18.29 -21.06
CA ARG A 198 8.99 18.99 -20.15
C ARG A 198 8.82 18.44 -18.71
N ASP A 199 8.95 19.29 -17.70
CA ASP A 199 8.81 18.93 -16.28
C ASP A 199 7.35 18.57 -15.86
N ALA A 200 6.38 18.66 -16.77
CA ALA A 200 4.97 18.39 -16.46
C ALA A 200 4.56 16.92 -16.71
N CYS A 201 5.34 16.16 -17.48
CA CYS A 201 5.08 14.74 -17.74
C CYS A 201 5.60 13.90 -16.56
N LYS A 202 4.70 13.22 -15.84
CA LYS A 202 5.07 12.42 -14.66
C LYS A 202 4.77 10.94 -14.87
N PRO A 203 5.52 10.02 -14.23
CA PRO A 203 5.10 8.63 -14.15
C PRO A 203 3.82 8.53 -13.32
N TYR A 204 2.88 7.71 -13.78
CA TYR A 204 1.59 7.45 -13.17
C TYR A 204 1.32 5.94 -13.17
N GLY A 205 1.19 5.38 -11.98
CA GLY A 205 0.94 3.96 -11.75
C GLY A 205 -0.46 3.70 -11.21
N ARG A 206 -1.12 2.69 -11.81
CA ARG A 206 -2.42 2.15 -11.40
C ARG A 206 -2.26 0.67 -11.08
N LEU A 207 -2.41 0.32 -9.80
CA LEU A 207 -2.29 -1.04 -9.29
C LEU A 207 -3.66 -1.55 -8.81
N ASN A 208 -4.14 -2.64 -9.41
CA ASN A 208 -5.31 -3.37 -8.96
C ASN A 208 -4.92 -4.40 -7.89
N LEU A 209 -5.58 -4.39 -6.73
CA LEU A 209 -5.35 -5.33 -5.63
C LEU A 209 -6.67 -5.92 -5.12
N VAL A 210 -6.67 -7.20 -4.75
CA VAL A 210 -7.80 -7.82 -4.04
C VAL A 210 -7.50 -7.74 -2.54
N ILE A 211 -8.46 -7.27 -1.73
CA ILE A 211 -8.35 -7.21 -0.26
C ILE A 211 -9.40 -8.14 0.34
N GLY A 212 -8.95 -9.16 1.07
CA GLY A 212 -9.83 -10.19 1.62
C GLY A 212 -10.45 -11.07 0.52
N ASP A 213 -11.61 -11.64 0.83
CA ASP A 213 -12.24 -12.70 0.04
C ASP A 213 -13.74 -12.42 -0.25
N SER A 214 -14.19 -11.16 -0.06
CA SER A 214 -15.61 -10.78 -0.20
C SER A 214 -16.09 -10.65 -1.65
N ASP A 215 -15.17 -10.32 -2.56
CA ASP A 215 -15.38 -10.25 -4.01
C ASP A 215 -14.05 -10.66 -4.66
N GLU A 216 -14.04 -11.77 -5.40
CA GLU A 216 -12.82 -12.33 -6.00
C GLU A 216 -12.45 -11.69 -7.34
N LEU A 217 -13.35 -10.93 -7.96
CA LEU A 217 -13.13 -10.23 -9.24
C LEU A 217 -13.11 -8.71 -9.10
N GLY A 218 -13.65 -8.18 -8.01
CA GLY A 218 -13.54 -6.78 -7.62
C GLY A 218 -12.12 -6.39 -7.20
N SER A 219 -11.70 -5.17 -7.56
CA SER A 219 -10.38 -4.63 -7.22
C SER A 219 -10.43 -3.36 -6.36
N PHE A 220 -9.40 -3.19 -5.54
CA PHE A 220 -9.05 -1.92 -4.92
C PHE A 220 -7.95 -1.26 -5.74
N MET A 221 -8.23 -0.04 -6.20
CA MET A 221 -7.33 0.72 -7.04
C MET A 221 -6.35 1.54 -6.19
N PHE A 222 -5.05 1.23 -6.26
CA PHE A 222 -3.98 2.04 -5.72
C PHE A 222 -3.36 2.91 -6.84
N ARG A 223 -3.51 4.23 -6.73
CA ARG A 223 -2.98 5.23 -7.67
C ARG A 223 -1.74 5.91 -7.07
N THR A 224 -0.69 6.11 -7.88
CA THR A 224 0.51 6.82 -7.42
C THR A 224 1.29 7.48 -8.55
N THR A 225 1.89 8.64 -8.29
CA THR A 225 2.94 9.26 -9.13
C THR A 225 4.34 9.11 -8.54
N GLY A 226 4.49 8.33 -7.47
CA GLY A 226 5.76 8.15 -6.78
C GLY A 226 6.67 7.16 -7.51
N PHE A 227 7.71 7.65 -8.19
CA PHE A 227 8.71 6.83 -8.89
C PHE A 227 9.25 5.67 -8.04
N ASN A 228 9.53 5.90 -6.74
CA ASN A 228 9.98 4.84 -5.83
C ASN A 228 8.95 3.71 -5.72
N SER A 229 7.66 4.03 -5.50
CA SER A 229 6.58 3.05 -5.42
C SER A 229 6.41 2.30 -6.73
N ILE A 230 6.32 3.02 -7.87
CA ILE A 230 6.12 2.40 -9.19
C ILE A 230 7.24 1.39 -9.45
N ARG A 231 8.50 1.81 -9.31
CA ARG A 231 9.67 0.95 -9.53
C ARG A 231 9.68 -0.28 -8.61
N THR A 232 9.38 -0.13 -7.32
CA THR A 232 9.38 -1.28 -6.40
C THR A 232 8.22 -2.21 -6.67
N LEU A 233 7.02 -1.70 -6.92
CA LEU A 233 5.84 -2.52 -7.24
C LEU A 233 6.05 -3.31 -8.55
N THR A 234 6.55 -2.68 -9.61
CA THR A 234 6.85 -3.35 -10.89
C THR A 234 7.86 -4.49 -10.69
N ALA A 235 9.00 -4.21 -10.06
CA ALA A 235 10.02 -5.22 -9.82
C ALA A 235 9.50 -6.37 -8.93
N ARG A 236 8.70 -6.08 -7.90
CA ARG A 236 8.12 -7.10 -7.02
C ARG A 236 7.14 -8.00 -7.75
N LEU A 237 6.23 -7.45 -8.56
CA LEU A 237 5.27 -8.24 -9.33
C LEU A 237 5.97 -9.15 -10.34
N GLN A 238 6.95 -8.62 -11.08
CA GLN A 238 7.76 -9.41 -12.01
C GLN A 238 8.53 -10.53 -11.31
N TYR A 239 9.18 -10.23 -10.17
CA TYR A 239 9.92 -11.23 -9.41
C TYR A 239 9.00 -12.28 -8.79
N PHE A 240 7.85 -11.90 -8.24
CA PHE A 240 6.89 -12.86 -7.69
C PHE A 240 6.24 -13.74 -8.78
N ALA A 241 5.97 -13.22 -9.98
CA ALA A 241 5.54 -14.04 -11.11
C ALA A 241 6.62 -15.06 -11.51
N ALA A 242 7.88 -14.62 -11.61
CA ALA A 242 9.00 -15.49 -11.96
C ALA A 242 9.24 -16.61 -10.94
N VAL A 243 9.33 -16.29 -9.64
CA VAL A 243 9.65 -17.30 -8.60
C VAL A 243 8.46 -18.20 -8.24
N SER A 244 7.22 -17.77 -8.48
CA SER A 244 6.03 -18.61 -8.29
C SER A 244 5.75 -19.56 -9.46
N GLY A 245 6.52 -19.47 -10.56
CA GLY A 245 6.27 -20.26 -11.76
C GLY A 245 5.01 -19.83 -12.53
N GLY A 246 4.64 -18.55 -12.44
CA GLY A 246 3.42 -18.02 -13.07
C GLY A 246 2.15 -18.15 -12.24
N HIS A 247 2.23 -18.33 -10.92
CA HIS A 247 1.08 -18.38 -10.00
C HIS A 247 0.90 -17.07 -9.20
N LEU A 248 1.20 -15.92 -9.79
CA LEU A 248 1.19 -14.62 -9.10
C LEU A 248 -0.17 -14.27 -8.48
N ALA A 249 -1.29 -14.60 -9.14
CA ALA A 249 -2.64 -14.34 -8.61
C ALA A 249 -2.95 -15.16 -7.33
N GLY A 250 -2.24 -16.28 -7.13
CA GLY A 250 -2.33 -17.10 -5.92
C GLY A 250 -1.45 -16.63 -4.76
N MET A 251 -0.50 -15.71 -4.99
CA MET A 251 0.50 -15.34 -3.99
C MET A 251 -0.11 -14.59 -2.78
N PRO A 252 0.14 -15.03 -1.52
CA PRO A 252 -0.28 -14.33 -0.32
C PRO A 252 0.65 -13.13 -0.06
N LEU A 253 0.27 -11.97 -0.58
CA LEU A 253 1.07 -10.75 -0.51
C LEU A 253 0.55 -9.76 0.53
N GLU A 254 1.33 -8.70 0.73
CA GLU A 254 1.09 -7.60 1.65
C GLU A 254 1.63 -6.30 1.05
N LEU A 255 0.75 -5.31 0.86
CA LEU A 255 1.11 -3.96 0.45
C LEU A 255 1.58 -3.20 1.69
N LYS A 256 2.85 -2.77 1.71
CA LYS A 256 3.50 -2.25 2.91
C LYS A 256 4.10 -0.86 2.66
N LEU A 257 3.86 0.07 3.58
CA LEU A 257 4.52 1.36 3.58
C LEU A 257 5.96 1.24 4.07
N ARG A 258 6.89 1.71 3.25
CA ARG A 258 8.32 1.83 3.58
C ARG A 258 8.71 3.30 3.64
N GLY A 259 9.47 3.68 4.66
CA GLY A 259 10.08 5.01 4.76
C GLY A 259 11.47 5.04 4.10
N LYS A 260 11.79 6.11 3.38
CA LYS A 260 13.14 6.45 2.93
C LYS A 260 13.40 7.94 3.15
N SER A 261 14.59 8.27 3.64
CA SER A 261 15.10 9.66 3.63
C SER A 261 16.13 9.79 2.50
N THR A 262 16.14 10.92 1.78
CA THR A 262 17.11 11.21 0.72
C THR A 262 17.66 12.63 0.86
N THR A 263 18.80 12.90 0.22
CA THR A 263 19.32 14.27 0.08
C THR A 263 18.34 15.15 -0.71
N GLN A 264 17.78 14.63 -1.80
CA GLN A 264 16.73 15.30 -2.59
C GLN A 264 15.42 15.56 -1.81
N SER A 265 15.14 14.84 -0.72
CA SER A 265 13.98 15.12 0.14
C SER A 265 14.27 16.13 1.25
N HIS A 266 15.42 16.82 1.22
CA HIS A 266 15.91 17.65 2.34
C HIS A 266 15.90 16.90 3.68
N ARG A 267 16.22 15.59 3.62
CA ARG A 267 16.16 14.62 4.75
C ARG A 267 14.76 14.34 5.31
N SER A 268 13.68 14.94 4.78
CA SER A 268 12.31 14.56 5.15
C SER A 268 12.02 13.10 4.80
N ALA A 269 11.20 12.44 5.62
CA ALA A 269 10.81 11.05 5.39
C ALA A 269 9.80 10.97 4.23
N ILE A 270 10.17 10.26 3.16
CA ILE A 270 9.26 9.92 2.06
C ILE A 270 8.79 8.48 2.27
N TYR A 271 7.47 8.30 2.28
CA TYR A 271 6.84 6.99 2.29
C TYR A 271 6.56 6.53 0.85
N TYR A 272 6.76 5.23 0.59
CA TYR A 272 6.46 4.58 -0.68
C TYR A 272 5.85 3.18 -0.42
N ALA A 273 5.06 2.70 -1.38
CA ALA A 273 4.50 1.35 -1.33
C ALA A 273 5.50 0.33 -1.86
N ASP A 274 5.72 -0.73 -1.08
CA ASP A 274 6.44 -1.95 -1.45
C ASP A 274 5.46 -3.13 -1.37
N LEU A 275 5.70 -4.18 -2.15
CA LEU A 275 4.89 -5.40 -2.14
C LEU A 275 5.76 -6.52 -1.60
N VAL A 276 5.33 -7.16 -0.52
CA VAL A 276 6.08 -8.24 0.14
C VAL A 276 5.21 -9.47 0.32
N VAL A 277 5.84 -10.61 0.61
CA VAL A 277 5.13 -11.78 1.11
C VAL A 277 4.48 -11.43 2.46
N ARG A 278 3.27 -11.95 2.71
CA ARG A 278 2.51 -11.73 3.94
C ARG A 278 3.35 -12.03 5.19
N SER A 279 3.31 -11.11 6.16
CA SER A 279 4.02 -11.24 7.42
C SER A 279 3.71 -12.58 8.11
N GLY A 280 4.75 -13.33 8.48
CA GLY A 280 4.64 -14.67 9.08
C GLY A 280 4.87 -15.84 8.12
N LEU A 281 5.00 -15.60 6.80
CA LEU A 281 5.35 -16.63 5.82
C LEU A 281 6.75 -16.40 5.23
N THR A 282 7.46 -17.50 4.96
CA THR A 282 8.63 -17.48 4.08
C THR A 282 8.20 -17.42 2.61
N LEU A 283 9.14 -17.07 1.71
CA LEU A 283 8.88 -17.05 0.27
C LEU A 283 8.45 -18.43 -0.26
N ASN A 284 9.07 -19.51 0.23
CA ASN A 284 8.77 -20.86 -0.23
C ASN A 284 7.37 -21.33 0.21
N GLU A 285 6.97 -21.02 1.45
CA GLU A 285 5.60 -21.29 1.93
C GLU A 285 4.55 -20.48 1.14
N ALA A 286 4.85 -19.23 0.79
CA ALA A 286 3.98 -18.41 -0.04
C ALA A 286 3.82 -18.95 -1.47
N ILE A 287 4.91 -19.46 -2.08
CA ILE A 287 4.86 -20.14 -3.38
C ILE A 287 4.05 -21.44 -3.29
N ALA A 288 4.23 -22.24 -2.23
CA ALA A 288 3.46 -23.46 -2.02
C ALA A 288 1.96 -23.18 -1.87
N GLN A 289 1.57 -22.16 -1.10
CA GLN A 289 0.19 -21.70 -0.98
C GLN A 289 -0.39 -21.20 -2.31
N ALA A 290 0.41 -20.51 -3.13
CA ALA A 290 -0.02 -20.05 -4.45
C ALA A 290 -0.30 -21.22 -5.42
N GLN A 291 0.55 -22.24 -5.40
CA GLN A 291 0.38 -23.47 -6.19
C GLN A 291 -0.82 -24.29 -5.72
N GLU A 292 -1.02 -24.40 -4.40
CA GLU A 292 -2.19 -25.08 -3.82
C GLU A 292 -3.48 -24.37 -4.22
N LEU A 293 -3.56 -23.04 -4.04
CA LEU A 293 -4.74 -22.24 -4.41
C LEU A 293 -5.01 -22.29 -5.92
N ALA A 294 -3.98 -22.27 -6.77
CA ALA A 294 -4.12 -22.44 -8.21
C ALA A 294 -4.69 -23.83 -8.56
N THR A 295 -4.22 -24.89 -7.91
CA THR A 295 -4.72 -26.27 -8.10
C THR A 295 -6.18 -26.41 -7.65
N GLN A 296 -6.54 -25.83 -6.50
CA GLN A 296 -7.91 -25.80 -5.98
C GLN A 296 -8.84 -25.07 -6.96
N ARG A 297 -8.44 -23.87 -7.43
CA ARG A 297 -9.17 -23.08 -8.43
C ARG A 297 -9.36 -23.82 -9.76
N GLN A 298 -8.29 -24.42 -10.29
CA GLN A 298 -8.36 -25.21 -11.52
C GLN A 298 -9.31 -26.42 -11.38
N THR A 299 -9.28 -27.09 -10.22
CA THR A 299 -10.20 -28.21 -9.91
C THR A 299 -11.67 -27.76 -9.82
N ALA A 300 -11.91 -26.53 -9.37
CA ALA A 300 -13.23 -25.91 -9.36
C ALA A 300 -13.68 -25.36 -10.74
N GLY A 301 -12.83 -25.45 -11.78
CA GLY A 301 -13.12 -24.94 -13.13
C GLY A 301 -12.81 -23.46 -13.33
N PHE A 302 -12.07 -22.81 -12.43
CA PHE A 302 -11.62 -21.43 -12.60
C PHE A 302 -10.43 -21.38 -13.58
N ASP A 303 -10.63 -20.74 -14.73
CA ASP A 303 -9.60 -20.56 -15.75
C ASP A 303 -8.91 -19.19 -15.61
N GLN A 304 -7.74 -19.19 -14.96
CA GLN A 304 -6.90 -18.01 -14.80
C GLN A 304 -6.28 -17.53 -16.12
N GLN A 305 -6.02 -18.42 -17.08
CA GLN A 305 -5.42 -18.03 -18.36
C GLN A 305 -6.45 -17.31 -19.25
N ALA A 306 -7.70 -17.78 -19.26
CA ALA A 306 -8.79 -17.09 -19.93
C ALA A 306 -9.12 -15.74 -19.27
N LEU A 307 -8.96 -15.62 -17.95
CA LEU A 307 -9.13 -14.34 -17.23
C LEU A 307 -8.04 -13.32 -17.61
N ASP A 308 -6.77 -13.73 -17.63
CA ASP A 308 -5.65 -12.89 -18.07
C ASP A 308 -5.83 -12.47 -19.56
N GLU A 309 -6.26 -13.38 -20.44
CA GLU A 309 -6.57 -13.07 -21.85
C GLU A 309 -7.70 -12.05 -21.99
N ALA A 310 -8.82 -12.26 -21.28
CA ALA A 310 -9.97 -11.36 -21.30
C ALA A 310 -9.59 -9.94 -20.83
N ALA A 311 -8.73 -9.82 -19.82
CA ALA A 311 -8.21 -8.54 -19.38
C ALA A 311 -7.26 -7.89 -20.38
N ARG A 312 -6.35 -8.66 -21.02
CA ARG A 312 -5.43 -8.13 -22.03
C ARG A 312 -6.17 -7.57 -23.25
N VAL A 313 -7.15 -8.31 -23.76
CA VAL A 313 -8.06 -7.86 -24.83
C VAL A 313 -8.90 -6.67 -24.36
N GLY A 314 -9.39 -6.72 -23.12
CA GLY A 314 -10.14 -5.66 -22.47
C GLY A 314 -9.41 -4.32 -22.43
N TYR A 315 -8.14 -4.35 -22.02
CA TYR A 315 -7.27 -3.18 -21.98
C TYR A 315 -6.90 -2.68 -23.39
N ALA A 316 -6.66 -3.58 -24.35
CA ALA A 316 -6.31 -3.22 -25.74
C ALA A 316 -7.43 -2.44 -26.47
N ASN A 317 -8.70 -2.60 -26.08
CA ASN A 317 -9.82 -1.84 -26.63
C ASN A 317 -9.82 -0.35 -26.26
N GLY A 318 -9.08 0.04 -25.20
CA GLY A 318 -9.04 1.41 -24.69
C GLY A 318 -8.04 2.32 -25.39
N SER A 319 -8.45 3.57 -25.67
CA SER A 319 -7.49 4.64 -26.01
C SER A 319 -6.89 5.28 -24.77
N PHE A 320 -7.74 5.54 -23.78
CA PHE A 320 -7.41 6.00 -22.42
C PHE A 320 -8.22 5.16 -21.42
N GLU A 321 -7.76 5.09 -20.18
CA GLU A 321 -8.36 4.27 -19.12
C GLU A 321 -9.22 5.09 -18.16
N ASP A 322 -8.77 6.28 -17.79
CA ASP A 322 -9.47 7.10 -16.81
C ASP A 322 -10.69 7.78 -17.45
N SER A 323 -11.83 7.68 -16.77
CA SER A 323 -13.03 8.42 -17.15
C SER A 323 -12.84 9.94 -16.94
N LEU A 324 -13.73 10.75 -17.49
CA LEU A 324 -13.63 12.22 -17.39
C LEU A 324 -13.70 12.70 -15.94
N GLU A 325 -14.63 12.15 -15.16
CA GLU A 325 -14.82 12.45 -13.74
C GLU A 325 -13.62 12.00 -12.88
N GLU A 326 -13.00 10.87 -13.22
CA GLU A 326 -11.77 10.42 -12.55
C GLU A 326 -10.55 11.26 -12.92
N ALA A 327 -10.43 11.68 -14.18
CA ALA A 327 -9.29 12.47 -14.66
C ALA A 327 -9.19 13.82 -13.91
N GLU A 328 -10.33 14.47 -13.66
CA GLU A 328 -10.44 15.66 -12.81
C GLU A 328 -9.89 15.41 -11.40
N VAL A 329 -10.34 14.34 -10.73
CA VAL A 329 -9.84 14.00 -9.39
C VAL A 329 -8.34 13.62 -9.40
N ILE A 330 -7.87 12.89 -10.41
CA ILE A 330 -6.46 12.49 -10.53
C ILE A 330 -5.56 13.72 -10.72
N ALA A 331 -6.01 14.72 -11.48
CA ALA A 331 -5.31 15.97 -11.66
C ALA A 331 -5.23 16.76 -10.33
N GLU A 332 -6.34 16.90 -9.59
CA GLU A 332 -6.35 17.53 -8.26
C GLU A 332 -5.40 16.83 -7.27
N GLU A 333 -5.40 15.48 -7.26
CA GLU A 333 -4.68 14.67 -6.27
C GLU A 333 -3.16 14.62 -6.52
N PHE A 334 -2.73 14.53 -7.79
CA PHE A 334 -1.32 14.27 -8.14
C PHE A 334 -0.64 15.37 -8.98
N PHE A 335 -1.41 16.32 -9.50
CA PHE A 335 -0.94 17.40 -10.38
C PHE A 335 -1.49 18.78 -9.96
N PRO A 336 -1.49 19.13 -8.64
CA PRO A 336 -2.00 20.42 -8.19
C PRO A 336 -1.22 21.57 -8.80
N GLU A 337 -1.87 22.73 -8.95
CA GLU A 337 -1.22 23.92 -9.47
C GLU A 337 -0.06 24.36 -8.56
N THR A 338 1.17 24.16 -9.04
CA THR A 338 2.30 24.94 -8.56
C THR A 338 2.04 26.39 -8.91
N SER A 339 1.69 27.21 -7.91
CA SER A 339 1.73 28.66 -8.06
C SER A 339 3.13 29.03 -8.54
N SER A 340 3.19 29.62 -9.74
CA SER A 340 4.31 30.46 -10.11
C SER A 340 4.37 31.58 -9.08
N ALA A 341 5.19 31.39 -8.05
CA ALA A 341 5.62 32.48 -7.19
C ALA A 341 6.45 33.39 -8.09
N SER A 342 5.77 34.35 -8.71
CA SER A 342 6.39 35.47 -9.39
C SER A 342 7.21 36.21 -8.34
N ILE A 343 8.51 35.93 -8.31
CA ILE A 343 9.49 36.79 -7.69
C ILE A 343 9.51 38.05 -8.55
N ALA A 344 8.60 38.97 -8.24
CA ALA A 344 8.66 40.33 -8.71
C ALA A 344 9.80 41.00 -7.92
N ASN A 345 10.90 41.27 -8.62
CA ASN A 345 11.89 42.27 -8.21
C ASN A 345 11.41 43.67 -8.61
#